data_AF-A0A3N7H6H5-F1
#
_entry.id   AF-A0A3N7H6H5-F1
#
_cell.length_a   1.000
_cell.length_b   1.000
_cell.length_c   1.000
_cell.angle_alpha   90.00
_cell.angle_beta   90.00
_cell.angle_gamma   90.00
#
_symmetry.space_group_name_H-M   'P 1'
#
loop_
_entity.id
_entity.type
_entity.pdbx_description
1 polymer ?
#
loop_
_entity_poly.entity_id
_entity_poly.type
_entity_poly.pdbx_seq_one_letter_code
_entity_poly.pdbx_strand_id
1 'polypeptide(L)'
;MDNSMIYRQTMKKMAGLGLALTMTTSLSAQQNSLALTDEFVNKNINDAVAQYKTLMTRVPDGVLPRTFDKANDSLATAKSNSWISGFYPGTLLYLYEYSKDADLLKEA
;
A
#
# COMPACT_ATOMS: atom_id res chain seq x y z
N MET A 1 12.83 -44.21 -57.48
CA MET A 1 12.36 -42.94 -56.89
C MET A 1 12.44 -43.11 -55.38
N ASP A 2 13.34 -42.37 -54.73
CA ASP A 2 13.71 -42.58 -53.32
C ASP A 2 12.72 -41.84 -52.39
N ASN A 3 11.84 -42.60 -51.74
CA ASN A 3 10.85 -42.10 -50.78
C ASN A 3 11.46 -41.67 -49.43
N SER A 4 12.77 -41.83 -49.22
CA SER A 4 13.46 -41.45 -47.98
C SER A 4 13.54 -39.93 -47.78
N MET A 5 13.52 -39.15 -48.87
CA MET A 5 13.60 -37.69 -48.82
C MET A 5 12.29 -37.04 -48.36
N ILE A 6 11.14 -37.63 -48.72
CA ILE A 6 9.81 -37.13 -48.32
C ILE A 6 9.61 -37.36 -46.82
N TYR A 7 9.96 -38.53 -46.29
CA TYR A 7 9.79 -38.87 -44.88
C TYR A 7 10.60 -37.97 -43.93
N ARG A 8 11.83 -37.59 -44.33
CA ARG A 8 12.67 -36.66 -43.55
C ARG A 8 12.08 -35.25 -43.47
N GLN A 9 11.31 -34.83 -44.48
CA GLN A 9 10.69 -33.51 -44.52
C GLN A 9 9.39 -33.47 -43.72
N THR A 10 8.59 -34.54 -43.73
CA THR A 10 7.40 -34.68 -42.87
C THR A 10 7.75 -34.82 -41.40
N MET A 11 8.78 -35.60 -41.05
CA MET A 11 9.23 -35.75 -39.65
C MET A 11 9.76 -34.43 -39.06
N LYS A 12 10.44 -33.59 -39.86
CA LYS A 12 10.86 -32.25 -39.42
C LYS A 12 9.67 -31.30 -39.20
N LYS A 13 8.59 -31.44 -39.98
CA LYS A 13 7.36 -30.64 -39.80
C LYS A 13 6.53 -31.12 -38.60
N MET A 14 6.57 -32.40 -38.25
CA MET A 14 5.90 -32.95 -37.06
C MET A 14 6.67 -32.69 -35.76
N ALA A 15 8.00 -32.52 -35.81
CA ALA A 15 8.78 -32.06 -34.66
C ALA A 15 8.53 -30.59 -34.28
N GLY A 16 8.06 -29.77 -35.22
CA GLY A 16 7.80 -28.34 -35.03
C GLY A 16 6.40 -27.97 -34.51
N LEU A 17 5.49 -28.94 -34.37
CA LEU A 17 4.09 -28.69 -34.01
C LEU A 17 3.67 -29.33 -32.66
N GLY A 18 4.64 -29.86 -31.91
CA GLY A 18 4.40 -30.55 -30.63
C GLY A 18 4.72 -29.72 -29.38
N LEU A 19 5.09 -28.44 -29.52
CA LEU A 19 5.61 -27.62 -28.42
C LEU A 19 4.82 -26.32 -28.18
N ALA A 20 3.52 -26.33 -28.48
CA ALA A 20 2.64 -25.16 -28.33
C ALA A 20 1.34 -25.43 -27.54
N LEU A 21 1.28 -26.49 -26.71
CA LEU A 21 0.05 -26.80 -25.95
C LEU A 21 0.26 -27.17 -24.47
N THR A 22 1.42 -26.87 -23.87
CA THR A 22 1.61 -27.05 -22.41
C THR A 22 2.10 -25.77 -21.76
N MET A 23 1.37 -24.68 -21.97
CA MET A 23 1.27 -23.62 -20.97
C MET A 23 -0.15 -23.63 -20.45
N THR A 24 -0.48 -24.66 -19.68
CA THR A 24 -1.53 -24.55 -18.67
C THR A 24 -1.07 -23.47 -17.71
N THR A 25 -1.51 -22.23 -17.95
CA THR A 25 -1.45 -21.15 -17.00
C THR A 25 -2.18 -21.63 -15.75
N SER A 26 -1.42 -22.02 -14.73
CA SER A 26 -1.97 -22.14 -13.38
C SER A 26 -2.39 -20.73 -12.97
N LEU A 27 -3.66 -20.39 -13.20
CA LEU A 27 -4.31 -19.27 -12.54
C LEU A 27 -4.43 -19.67 -11.07
N SER A 28 -3.37 -19.48 -10.30
CA SER A 28 -3.53 -19.33 -8.86
C SER A 28 -4.27 -18.02 -8.67
N ALA A 29 -5.58 -18.09 -8.42
CA ALA A 29 -6.30 -16.97 -7.85
C ALA A 29 -5.68 -16.74 -6.47
N GLN A 30 -4.79 -15.75 -6.35
CA GLN A 30 -4.17 -15.40 -5.09
C GLN A 30 -5.29 -15.00 -4.12
N GLN A 31 -5.66 -15.91 -3.22
CA GLN A 31 -6.50 -15.57 -2.07
C GLN A 31 -5.64 -14.67 -1.18
N ASN A 32 -5.64 -13.37 -1.45
CA ASN A 32 -5.21 -12.38 -0.47
C ASN A 32 -6.22 -12.45 0.68
N SER A 33 -5.98 -13.34 1.64
CA SER A 33 -6.61 -13.22 2.94
C SER A 33 -6.18 -11.87 3.51
N LEU A 34 -7.13 -11.02 3.91
CA LEU A 34 -6.86 -9.82 4.68
C LEU A 34 -6.27 -10.25 6.03
N ALA A 35 -4.95 -10.48 6.05
CA ALA A 35 -4.22 -10.92 7.22
C ALA A 35 -3.61 -9.69 7.89
N LEU A 36 -3.97 -9.46 9.16
CA LEU A 36 -3.34 -8.48 10.03
C LEU A 36 -2.01 -9.06 10.54
N THR A 37 -1.09 -9.32 9.61
CA THR A 37 0.26 -9.77 9.99
C THR A 37 0.97 -8.65 10.73
N ASP A 38 1.91 -9.01 11.61
CA ASP A 38 2.72 -8.01 12.31
C ASP A 38 3.44 -7.08 11.32
N GLU A 39 3.94 -7.61 10.20
CA GLU A 39 4.54 -6.80 9.13
C GLU A 39 3.56 -5.76 8.58
N PHE A 40 2.32 -6.16 8.27
CA PHE A 40 1.29 -5.25 7.79
C PHE A 40 0.98 -4.17 8.83
N VAL A 41 0.76 -4.55 10.09
CA VAL A 41 0.43 -3.62 11.17
C VAL A 41 1.58 -2.62 11.39
N ASN A 42 2.81 -3.13 11.54
CA ASN A 42 3.99 -2.33 11.81
C ASN A 42 4.27 -1.35 10.66
N LYS A 43 4.12 -1.80 9.40
CA LYS A 43 4.27 -0.94 8.23
C LYS A 43 3.27 0.21 8.25
N ASN A 44 1.98 -0.09 8.46
CA ASN A 44 0.94 0.94 8.44
C ASN A 44 1.10 1.95 9.59
N ILE A 45 1.51 1.51 10.78
CA ILE A 45 1.77 2.44 11.89
C ILE A 45 2.99 3.32 11.58
N ASN A 46 4.08 2.76 11.03
CA ASN A 46 5.25 3.54 10.63
C ASN A 46 4.91 4.57 9.54
N ASP A 47 4.10 4.19 8.56
CA ASP A 47 3.60 5.11 7.54
C ASP A 47 2.73 6.22 8.17
N ALA A 48 1.88 5.88 9.13
CA ALA A 48 1.06 6.85 9.87
C ALA A 48 1.90 7.83 10.69
N VAL A 49 2.98 7.37 11.33
CA VAL A 49 3.95 8.25 12.03
C VAL A 49 4.56 9.25 11.05
N ALA A 50 5.03 8.80 9.88
CA ALA A 50 5.60 9.68 8.86
C ALA A 50 4.59 10.70 8.33
N GLN A 51 3.34 10.28 8.12
CA GLN A 51 2.24 11.16 7.73
C GLN A 51 1.93 12.20 8.80
N TYR A 52 1.88 11.82 10.08
CA TYR A 52 1.65 12.75 11.18
C TYR A 52 2.79 13.74 11.34
N LYS A 53 4.05 13.32 11.20
CA LYS A 53 5.20 14.25 11.17
C LYS A 53 5.08 15.28 10.05
N THR A 54 4.58 14.88 8.89
CA THR A 54 4.28 15.83 7.81
C THR A 54 3.14 16.77 8.20
N LEU A 55 2.05 16.23 8.77
CA LEU A 55 0.89 17.01 9.21
C LEU A 55 1.26 18.05 10.27
N MET A 56 2.08 17.69 11.26
CA MET A 56 2.60 18.59 12.31
C MET A 56 3.20 19.87 11.74
N THR A 57 4.00 19.76 10.67
CA THR A 57 4.62 20.94 10.02
C THR A 57 3.62 21.86 9.31
N ARG A 58 2.39 21.40 9.09
CA ARG A 58 1.34 22.10 8.33
C ARG A 58 0.19 22.61 9.20
N VAL A 59 0.05 22.12 10.43
CA VAL A 59 -0.98 22.57 11.36
C VAL A 59 -0.55 23.92 11.96
N PRO A 60 -1.33 25.00 11.77
CA PRO A 60 -1.00 26.28 12.40
C PRO A 60 -1.24 26.25 13.91
N ASP A 61 -0.49 27.06 14.65
CA ASP A 61 -0.67 27.21 16.10
C ASP A 61 -2.09 27.63 16.49
N GLY A 62 -2.60 27.06 17.59
CA GLY A 62 -3.89 27.44 18.17
C GLY A 62 -5.12 26.96 17.39
N VAL A 63 -4.95 26.06 16.43
CA VAL A 63 -6.00 25.32 15.73
C VAL A 63 -5.62 23.85 15.55
N LEU A 64 -6.58 23.03 15.17
CA LEU A 64 -6.42 21.58 14.99
C LEU A 64 -6.87 21.18 13.58
N PRO A 65 -6.24 20.18 12.93
CA PRO A 65 -6.66 19.74 11.60
C PRO A 65 -7.99 18.99 11.69
N ARG A 66 -8.89 19.29 10.76
CA ARG A 66 -10.17 18.59 10.61
C ARG A 66 -10.20 17.75 9.35
N THR A 67 -9.83 18.33 8.21
CA THR A 67 -9.79 17.64 6.92
C THR A 67 -8.82 18.35 5.97
N PHE A 68 -8.38 17.64 4.93
CA PHE A 68 -7.55 18.17 3.87
C PHE A 68 -8.41 18.61 2.68
N ASP A 69 -8.22 19.86 2.24
CA ASP A 69 -8.79 20.37 1.00
C ASP A 69 -7.76 20.23 -0.13
N LYS A 70 -8.01 19.25 -1.01
CA LYS A 70 -7.14 18.96 -2.15
C LYS A 70 -7.15 20.05 -3.22
N ALA A 71 -8.23 20.80 -3.38
CA ALA A 71 -8.32 21.82 -4.42
C ALA A 71 -7.36 22.99 -4.14
N ASN A 72 -7.17 23.30 -2.85
CA ASN A 72 -6.37 24.42 -2.38
C ASN A 72 -5.06 23.99 -1.71
N ASP A 73 -4.75 22.69 -1.68
CA ASP A 73 -3.63 22.09 -0.92
C ASP A 73 -3.52 22.64 0.51
N SER A 74 -4.65 22.64 1.23
CA SER A 74 -4.76 23.30 2.53
C SER A 74 -5.49 22.45 3.57
N LEU A 75 -5.32 22.80 4.84
CA LEU A 75 -6.04 22.17 5.94
C LEU A 75 -7.26 23.01 6.30
N ALA A 76 -8.43 22.39 6.28
CA ALA A 76 -9.56 22.92 7.03
C ALA A 76 -9.32 22.61 8.51
N THR A 77 -9.37 23.65 9.34
CA THR A 77 -9.02 23.56 10.77
C THR A 77 -10.24 23.76 11.68
N ALA A 78 -10.12 23.32 12.93
CA ALA A 78 -11.08 23.51 13.99
C ALA A 78 -10.42 24.14 15.23
N LYS A 79 -11.23 24.81 16.07
CA LYS A 79 -10.81 25.24 17.42
C LYS A 79 -11.03 24.12 18.44
N SER A 80 -10.40 24.24 19.59
CA SER A 80 -10.44 23.23 20.67
C SER A 80 -11.85 22.95 21.22
N ASN A 81 -12.78 23.89 21.06
CA ASN A 81 -14.19 23.73 21.46
C ASN A 81 -15.03 22.87 20.49
N SER A 82 -14.48 22.47 19.34
CA SER A 82 -15.17 21.59 18.39
C SER A 82 -15.18 20.15 18.90
N TRP A 83 -16.25 19.39 18.61
CA TRP A 83 -16.33 17.96 18.94
C TRP A 83 -15.21 17.11 18.30
N ILE A 84 -14.55 17.63 17.27
CA ILE A 84 -13.48 16.97 16.51
C ILE A 84 -12.11 17.18 17.19
N SER A 85 -12.00 18.11 18.15
CA SER A 85 -10.70 18.54 18.67
C SER A 85 -9.87 17.43 19.32
N GLY A 86 -10.50 16.37 19.82
CA GLY A 86 -9.78 15.26 20.44
C GLY A 86 -9.07 14.32 19.48
N PHE A 87 -9.42 14.29 18.18
CA PHE A 87 -8.90 13.27 17.27
C PHE A 87 -7.41 13.43 16.94
N TYR A 88 -6.97 14.68 16.71
CA TYR A 88 -5.57 14.95 16.38
C TYR A 88 -4.61 14.63 17.55
N PRO A 89 -4.76 15.24 18.75
CA PRO A 89 -3.92 14.90 19.90
C PRO A 89 -4.07 13.43 20.33
N GLY A 90 -5.28 12.86 20.27
CA GLY A 90 -5.48 11.45 20.59
C GLY A 90 -4.74 10.49 19.66
N THR A 91 -4.69 10.81 18.36
CA THR A 91 -3.92 9.99 17.41
C THR A 91 -2.41 10.13 17.62
N LEU A 92 -1.92 11.34 17.92
CA LEU A 92 -0.51 11.55 18.28
C LEU A 92 -0.12 10.70 19.48
N LEU A 93 -0.97 10.62 20.51
CA LEU A 93 -0.74 9.74 21.67
C LEU A 93 -0.72 8.25 21.29
N TYR A 94 -1.68 7.77 20.48
CA TYR A 94 -1.65 6.37 20.01
C TYR A 94 -0.40 6.04 19.19
N LEU A 95 0.04 6.95 18.34
CA LEU A 95 1.26 6.76 17.56
C LEU A 95 2.51 6.80 18.45
N TYR A 96 2.55 7.66 19.47
CA TYR A 96 3.60 7.66 20.49
C TYR A 96 3.64 6.35 21.28
N GLU A 97 2.49 5.83 21.71
CA GLU A 97 2.42 4.60 22.50
C GLU A 97 3.09 3.43 21.78
N TYR A 98 2.92 3.34 20.46
CA TYR A 98 3.53 2.32 19.63
C TYR A 98 4.99 2.62 19.27
N SER A 99 5.28 3.82 18.75
CA SER A 99 6.60 4.16 18.18
C SER A 99 7.63 4.61 19.21
N LYS A 100 7.19 5.08 20.39
CA LYS A 100 7.98 5.78 21.41
C LYS A 100 8.70 7.03 20.90
N ASP A 101 8.20 7.64 19.83
CA ASP A 101 8.75 8.87 19.27
C ASP A 101 8.35 10.09 20.12
N ALA A 102 9.35 10.72 20.75
CA ALA A 102 9.13 11.84 21.67
C ALA A 102 8.58 13.10 20.98
N ASP A 103 8.77 13.27 19.67
CA ASP A 103 8.22 14.41 18.93
C ASP A 103 6.68 14.35 18.90
N LEU A 104 6.13 13.14 18.76
CA LEU A 104 4.68 12.93 18.75
C LEU A 104 4.07 13.25 20.12
N LEU A 105 4.73 12.86 21.20
CA LEU A 105 4.29 13.20 22.57
C LEU A 105 4.38 14.71 22.84
N LYS A 106 5.39 15.38 22.28
CA LYS A 106 5.57 16.82 22.45
C LYS A 106 4.49 17.63 21.72
N GLU A 107 4.03 17.14 20.58
CA GLU A 107 2.97 17.77 19.78
C GLU A 107 1.58 17.59 20.40
N ALA A 108 1.32 16.42 20.99
CA ALA A 108 0.01 16.04 21.52
C ALA A 108 -0.48 16.97 22.64
#